data_AF-A0A445KEH3-F1
#
_entry.id   AF-A0A445KEH3-F1
#
_cell.length_a   1.000
_cell.length_b   1.000
_cell.length_c   1.000
_cell.angle_alpha   90.00
_cell.angle_beta   90.00
_cell.angle_gamma   90.00
#
_symmetry.space_group_name_H-M   'P 1'
#
loop_
_entity.id
_entity.type
_entity.pdbx_description
1 polymer ?
#
loop_
_entity_poly.entity_id
_entity_poly.type
_entity_poly.pdbx_seq_one_letter_code
_entity_poly.pdbx_strand_id
1 'polypeptide(L)' 'LNIISQISLLDECEFLERALEELHKNESKIVDKLVYKEQEVSVLVKLGHLEEGEALYRALLSMNPDNY' A
#
# COMPACT_ATOMS: atom_id res chain seq x y z
N LEU A 1 -3.28 -18.58 -0.42
CA LEU A 1 -2.22 -17.54 -0.50
C LEU A 1 -2.87 -16.18 -0.26
N ASN A 2 -2.34 -15.39 0.68
CA ASN A 2 -2.81 -14.03 0.97
C ASN A 2 -2.27 -13.08 -0.12
N ILE A 3 -3.12 -12.23 -0.69
CA ILE A 3 -2.76 -11.28 -1.77
C ILE A 3 -1.75 -10.26 -1.26
N ILE A 4 -1.95 -9.72 -0.06
CA ILE A 4 -1.03 -8.75 0.56
C ILE A 4 0.35 -9.37 0.74
N SER A 5 0.44 -10.60 1.25
CA SER A 5 1.73 -11.27 1.45
C SER A 5 2.51 -11.50 0.14
N GLN A 6 1.83 -11.69 -0.99
CA GLN A 6 2.50 -11.79 -2.30
C GLN A 6 3.03 -10.43 -2.76
N ILE A 7 2.31 -9.35 -2.46
CA ILE A 7 2.72 -7.98 -2.77
C ILE A 7 3.90 -7.56 -1.90
N SER A 8 3.89 -7.87 -0.60
CA SER A 8 5.03 -7.61 0.28
C SER A 8 6.31 -8.33 -0.21
N LEU A 9 6.19 -9.55 -0.74
CA LEU A 9 7.34 -10.26 -1.34
C LEU A 9 7.85 -9.56 -2.60
N LEU A 10 6.97 -9.03 -3.46
CA LEU A 10 7.39 -8.27 -4.64
C LEU A 10 8.11 -6.97 -4.25
N ASP A 11 7.61 -6.30 -3.22
CA ASP A 11 8.20 -5.09 -2.63
C ASP A 11 9.59 -5.39 -2.03
N GLU A 12 9.75 -6.47 -1.27
CA GLU A 12 11.03 -6.92 -0.72
C GLU A 12 12.06 -7.31 -1.79
N CYS A 13 11.59 -7.77 -2.96
CA CYS A 13 12.45 -8.04 -4.12
C CYS A 13 12.69 -6.81 -5.02
N GLU A 14 12.33 -5.61 -4.56
CA GLU A 14 12.47 -4.32 -5.26
C GLU A 14 11.69 -4.22 -6.60
N PHE A 15 10.71 -5.10 -6.84
CA PHE A 15 9.79 -5.00 -7.98
C PHE A 15 8.61 -4.07 -7.67
N LEU A 16 8.92 -2.83 -7.30
CA LEU A 16 7.97 -1.90 -6.69
C LEU A 16 6.82 -1.51 -7.62
N GLU A 17 7.09 -1.21 -8.90
CA GLU A 17 6.04 -0.85 -9.86
C GLU A 17 5.06 -2.00 -10.08
N ARG A 18 5.57 -3.24 -10.12
CA ARG A 18 4.75 -4.45 -10.23
C ARG A 18 3.97 -4.71 -8.95
N ALA A 19 4.56 -4.45 -7.79
CA ALA A 19 3.89 -4.56 -6.50
C ALA A 19 2.69 -3.59 -6.44
N LEU A 20 2.87 -2.35 -6.91
CA LEU A 20 1.80 -1.35 -6.98
C LEU A 20 0.70 -1.75 -7.98
N GLU A 21 1.08 -2.20 -9.18
CA GLU A 21 0.12 -2.67 -10.19
C GLU A 21 -0.76 -3.81 -9.67
N GLU A 22 -0.16 -4.84 -9.08
CA GLU A 22 -0.90 -5.99 -8.54
C GLU A 22 -1.73 -5.59 -7.31
N LEU A 23 -1.29 -4.63 -6.50
CA LEU A 23 -2.08 -4.08 -5.40
C LEU A 23 -3.37 -3.43 -5.92
N HIS A 24 -3.27 -2.51 -6.88
CA HIS A 24 -4.42 -1.83 -7.49
C HIS A 24 -5.36 -2.80 -8.19
N LYS A 25 -4.82 -3.73 -8.98
CA LYS A 25 -5.60 -4.74 -9.71
C LYS A 25 -6.42 -5.64 -8.78
N ASN A 26 -5.97 -5.83 -7.54
CA ASN A 26 -6.64 -6.69 -6.56
C ASN A 26 -7.35 -5.90 -5.45
N GLU A 27 -7.45 -4.57 -5.52
CA GLU A 27 -8.09 -3.72 -4.51
C GLU A 27 -9.48 -4.23 -4.11
N SER A 28 -10.32 -4.58 -5.09
CA SER A 28 -11.69 -5.07 -4.87
C SER A 28 -11.76 -6.41 -4.14
N LYS A 29 -10.69 -7.21 -4.18
CA LYS A 29 -10.57 -8.50 -3.49
C LYS A 29 -10.01 -8.37 -2.08
N ILE A 30 -9.41 -7.23 -1.76
CA ILE A 30 -8.83 -6.96 -0.44
C ILE A 30 -9.91 -6.34 0.44
N VAL A 31 -10.38 -7.14 1.40
CA VAL A 31 -11.44 -6.77 2.35
C VAL A 31 -10.92 -5.77 3.38
N ASP A 32 -9.69 -5.98 3.88
CA ASP A 32 -9.06 -5.09 4.84
C ASP A 32 -8.51 -3.84 4.16
N LYS A 33 -9.31 -2.77 4.20
CA LYS A 33 -8.97 -1.49 3.57
C LYS A 33 -7.88 -0.71 4.31
N LEU A 34 -7.65 -1.01 5.59
CA LEU A 34 -6.56 -0.38 6.33
C LEU A 34 -5.24 -0.96 5.85
N VAL A 35 -5.10 -2.29 5.86
CA VAL A 35 -3.89 -3.00 5.40
C VAL A 35 -3.58 -2.69 3.95
N TYR A 36 -4.62 -2.60 3.09
CA TYR A 36 -4.46 -2.17 1.70
C TYR A 36 -3.75 -0.81 1.60
N LYS A 37 -4.25 0.21 2.32
CA LYS A 37 -3.70 1.57 2.28
C LYS A 37 -2.32 1.66 2.91
N GLU A 38 -2.08 0.93 3.99
CA GLU A 38 -0.74 0.86 4.60
C GLU A 38 0.30 0.24 3.64
N GLN A 39 -0.08 -0.81 2.90
CA GLN A 39 0.80 -1.39 1.89
C GLN A 39 0.99 -0.44 0.69
N GLU A 40 -0.07 0.22 0.23
CA GLU A 40 -0.03 1.16 -0.89
C GLU A 40 0.90 2.34 -0.59
N VAL A 41 0.76 2.96 0.58
CA VAL A 41 1.60 4.09 0.96
C VAL A 41 3.07 3.69 1.12
N SER A 42 3.34 2.48 1.63
CA SER A 42 4.69 1.94 1.73
C SER A 42 5.36 1.82 0.36
N VAL A 43 4.66 1.25 -0.63
CA VAL A 43 5.19 1.07 -1.99
C VAL A 43 5.37 2.43 -2.69
N LEU A 44 4.40 3.34 -2.58
CA LEU A 44 4.49 4.69 -3.18
C LEU A 44 5.68 5.50 -2.64
N VAL A 45 5.93 5.45 -1.34
CA VAL A 45 7.08 6.14 -0.74
C VAL A 45 8.40 5.56 -1.25
N LYS A 46 8.51 4.23 -1.36
CA LYS A 46 9.72 3.57 -1.91
C LYS A 46 9.96 3.90 -3.38
N LEU A 47 8.89 4.09 -4.17
CA LEU A 47 8.96 4.57 -5.57
C LEU A 47 9.29 6.07 -5.69
N GLY A 48 9.27 6.83 -4.59
CA GLY A 48 9.47 8.27 -4.60
C GLY A 48 8.23 9.08 -5.00
N HIS A 49 7.05 8.46 -5.04
CA HIS A 49 5.76 9.11 -5.30
C HIS A 49 5.25 9.82 -4.04
N LEU A 50 5.99 10.82 -3.55
CA LEU A 50 5.80 11.39 -2.22
C LEU A 50 4.49 12.17 -2.07
N GLU A 51 4.01 12.84 -3.12
CA GLU A 51 2.75 13.60 -3.09
C GLU A 51 1.54 12.66 -2.92
N GLU A 52 1.49 11.59 -3.70
CA GLU A 52 0.48 10.53 -3.58
C GLU A 52 0.58 9.83 -2.23
N GLY A 53 1.80 9.52 -1.79
CA GLY A 53 2.07 8.93 -0.49
C GLY A 53 1.60 9.81 0.68
N GLU A 54 1.86 11.12 0.64
CA GLU A 54 1.41 12.06 1.67
C GLU A 54 -0.11 12.12 1.75
N ALA A 55 -0.80 12.21 0.59
CA ALA A 55 -2.24 12.22 0.54
C ALA A 55 -2.85 10.96 1.18
N LEU A 56 -2.24 9.80 0.92
CA LEU A 56 -2.68 8.53 1.50
C LEU A 56 -2.39 8.45 3.01
N TYR A 57 -1.22 8.93 3.46
CA TYR A 57 -0.89 9.00 4.89
C TYR A 57 -1.87 9.89 5.67
N ARG A 58 -2.26 11.05 5.12
CA ARG A 58 -3.28 11.92 5.74
C ARG A 58 -4.63 11.22 5.85
N ALA A 59 -5.00 10.41 4.87
CA ALA A 59 -6.22 9.61 4.92
C ALA A 59 -6.13 8.52 5.99
N LEU A 60 -4.98 7.85 6.14
CA LEU A 60 -4.73 6.85 7.19
C LEU A 60 -4.82 7.46 8.60
N LEU A 61 -4.18 8.61 8.82
CA LEU A 61 -4.27 9.37 10.08
C LEU A 61 -5.71 9.74 10.43
N SER A 62 -6.51 10.10 9.42
CA SER A 62 -7.93 10.41 9.64
C SER A 62 -8.77 9.17 9.98
N MET A 63 -8.37 7.99 9.50
CA MET A 63 -9.06 6.72 9.75
C MET A 63 -8.70 6.11 11.10
N ASN A 64 -7.47 6.32 11.59
CA ASN A 64 -7.02 5.86 12.89
C ASN A 64 -5.97 6.82 13.47
N PRO A 65 -6.41 7.92 14.12
CA PRO A 65 -5.51 8.99 14.59
C PRO A 65 -4.61 8.55 15.74
N ASP A 66 -4.89 7.42 16.39
CA ASP A 66 -4.08 6.89 17.50
C ASP A 66 -2.93 5.99 17.03
N ASN A 67 -2.83 5.68 15.73
CA ASN A 67 -1.90 4.67 15.20
C ASN A 67 -0.56 5.23 14.68
N TYR A 68 -0.42 6.55 14.55
CA TYR A 68 0.78 7.22 14.02
C TYR A 68 0.95 8.64 14.57
#